data_AF-A0A349MHW2-F1
#
_entry.id   AF-A0A349MHW2-F1
#
_cell.length_a   1.000
_cell.length_b   1.000
_cell.length_c   1.000
_cell.angle_alpha   90.00
_cell.angle_beta   90.00
_cell.angle_gamma   90.00
#
_symmetry.space_group_name_H-M   'P 1'
#
loop_
_entity.id
_entity.type
_entity.pdbx_description
1 polymer ?
#
loop_
_entity_poly.entity_id
_entity_poly.type
_entity_poly.pdbx_seq_one_letter_code
_entity_poly.pdbx_strand_id
1 'polypeptide(L)'
;GFVFNLRRPIFQDIKVRQALTLAFDFEWSNQNLFHGQYVRSTSYFSNSELAAQGKPSAEELALLEPIKDKLDPVVLGDVAQPPSTLGPEGLRGNLRKAVELLRQGGWKLGSDRILVNGSGQRFEIEMLL
;
A
#
# COMPACT_ATOMS: atom_id res chain seq x y z
N GLY A 1 5.43 -10.28 -4.98
CA GLY A 1 4.38 -9.63 -4.16
C GLY A 1 3.03 -9.81 -4.82
N PHE A 2 1.95 -9.33 -4.20
CA PHE A 2 0.63 -9.28 -4.83
C PHE A 2 0.55 -8.10 -5.80
N VAL A 3 -0.10 -8.31 -6.95
CA VAL A 3 -0.21 -7.29 -8.00
C VAL A 3 -1.68 -6.91 -8.19
N PHE A 4 -1.97 -5.62 -8.13
CA PHE A 4 -3.31 -5.12 -8.40
C PHE A 4 -3.58 -5.07 -9.91
N ASN A 5 -4.63 -5.73 -10.38
CA ASN A 5 -5.07 -5.59 -11.76
C ASN A 5 -5.83 -4.27 -11.93
N LEU A 6 -5.12 -3.20 -12.31
CA LEU A 6 -5.68 -1.85 -12.48
C LEU A 6 -6.75 -1.74 -13.59
N ARG A 7 -6.96 -2.79 -14.38
CA ARG A 7 -8.07 -2.88 -15.34
C ARG A 7 -9.42 -3.09 -14.65
N ARG A 8 -9.43 -3.58 -13.40
CA ARG A 8 -10.66 -3.73 -12.61
C ARG A 8 -10.97 -2.40 -11.87
N PRO A 9 -12.20 -1.86 -11.94
CA PRO A 9 -12.55 -0.56 -11.37
C PRO A 9 -12.20 -0.41 -9.88
N ILE A 10 -12.43 -1.44 -9.06
CA ILE A 10 -12.14 -1.43 -7.61
C ILE A 10 -10.67 -1.08 -7.29
N PHE A 11 -9.73 -1.46 -8.16
CA PHE A 11 -8.30 -1.23 -7.95
C PHE A 11 -7.78 0.05 -8.59
N GLN A 12 -8.61 0.80 -9.33
CA GLN A 12 -8.17 2.07 -9.93
C GLN A 12 -7.95 3.16 -8.88
N ASP A 13 -8.72 3.16 -7.79
CA ASP A 13 -8.51 4.06 -6.66
C ASP A 13 -7.22 3.69 -5.89
N ILE A 14 -6.29 4.64 -5.81
CA ILE A 14 -5.05 4.48 -5.05
C ILE A 14 -5.29 4.25 -3.57
N LYS A 15 -6.33 4.84 -2.98
CA LYS A 15 -6.68 4.67 -1.56
C LYS A 15 -7.07 3.24 -1.25
N VAL A 16 -7.77 2.57 -2.17
CA VAL A 16 -8.09 1.14 -2.06
C VAL A 16 -6.80 0.32 -2.04
N ARG A 17 -5.87 0.59 -2.94
CA ARG A 17 -4.57 -0.12 -2.98
C ARG A 17 -3.75 0.12 -1.72
N GLN A 18 -3.70 1.35 -1.22
CA GLN A 18 -3.03 1.70 0.03
C GLN A 18 -3.68 1.00 1.24
N ALA A 19 -5.01 0.96 1.32
CA ALA A 19 -5.73 0.28 2.38
C ALA A 19 -5.47 -1.23 2.40
N LEU A 20 -5.49 -1.88 1.23
CA LEU A 20 -5.16 -3.30 1.11
C LEU A 20 -3.69 -3.58 1.45
N THR A 21 -2.80 -2.65 1.14
CA THR A 21 -1.38 -2.74 1.53
C THR A 21 -1.21 -2.67 3.04
N LEU A 22 -1.93 -1.77 3.72
CA LEU A 22 -1.98 -1.65 5.18
C LEU A 22 -2.56 -2.90 5.86
N ALA A 23 -3.54 -3.55 5.23
CA ALA A 23 -4.19 -4.74 5.77
C ALA A 23 -3.32 -5.99 5.72
N PHE A 24 -2.21 -5.98 4.98
CA PHE A 24 -1.33 -7.15 4.87
C PHE A 24 -0.34 -7.21 6.03
N ASP A 25 -0.48 -8.23 6.89
CA ASP A 25 0.44 -8.49 7.99
C ASP A 25 1.65 -9.32 7.50
N PHE A 26 2.71 -8.61 7.09
CA PHE A 26 3.94 -9.26 6.66
C PHE A 26 4.60 -10.03 7.77
N GLU A 27 4.75 -9.39 8.93
CA GLU A 27 5.49 -9.92 10.05
C GLU A 27 4.86 -11.22 10.53
N TRP A 28 3.54 -11.23 10.70
CA TRP A 28 2.82 -12.46 11.05
C TRP A 28 3.02 -13.53 9.98
N SER A 29 2.86 -13.18 8.70
CA SER A 29 3.01 -14.14 7.59
C SER A 29 4.42 -14.73 7.55
N ASN A 30 5.44 -13.89 7.72
CA ASN A 30 6.83 -14.30 7.73
C ASN A 30 7.13 -15.23 8.89
N GLN A 31 6.68 -14.89 10.10
CA GLN A 31 6.92 -15.72 11.29
C GLN A 31 6.19 -17.07 11.23
N ASN A 32 4.91 -17.07 10.84
CA ASN A 32 4.05 -18.25 10.97
C ASN A 32 4.04 -19.15 9.74
N LEU A 33 4.24 -18.59 8.54
CA LEU A 33 4.19 -19.35 7.28
C LEU A 33 5.58 -19.62 6.71
N PHE A 34 6.54 -18.72 6.96
CA PHE A 34 7.86 -18.76 6.34
C PHE A 34 9.01 -18.90 7.34
N HIS A 35 8.70 -19.23 8.60
CA HIS A 35 9.68 -19.46 9.67
C HIS A 35 10.69 -18.32 9.87
N GLY A 36 10.27 -17.08 9.60
CA GLY A 36 11.09 -15.87 9.75
C GLY A 36 12.24 -15.74 8.75
N GLN A 37 12.24 -16.52 7.65
CA GLN A 37 13.38 -16.57 6.73
C GLN A 37 13.44 -15.40 5.75
N TYR A 38 12.35 -14.64 5.56
CA TYR A 38 12.31 -13.56 4.58
C TYR A 38 12.48 -12.17 5.21
N VAL A 39 12.97 -11.25 4.40
CA VAL A 39 13.01 -9.81 4.69
C VAL A 39 12.02 -9.11 3.75
N ARG A 40 11.29 -8.11 4.26
CA ARG A 40 10.30 -7.39 3.46
C ARG A 40 10.99 -6.61 2.33
N SER A 41 10.54 -6.80 1.10
CA SER A 41 10.93 -5.92 -0.01
C SER A 41 10.37 -4.51 0.20
N THR A 42 11.24 -3.51 0.16
CA THR A 42 10.94 -2.08 0.35
C THR A 42 11.05 -1.27 -0.95
N SER A 43 11.59 -1.87 -2.01
CA SER A 43 11.82 -1.25 -3.30
C SER A 43 11.65 -2.27 -4.43
N TYR A 44 11.37 -1.79 -5.64
CA TYR A 44 11.47 -2.60 -6.84
C TYR A 44 12.92 -3.06 -7.11
N PHE A 45 13.90 -2.33 -6.59
CA PHE A 45 15.33 -2.62 -6.69
C PHE A 45 15.94 -2.98 -5.32
N SER A 46 15.16 -3.57 -4.40
CA SER A 46 15.64 -3.96 -3.07
C SER A 46 16.95 -4.76 -3.13
N ASN A 47 17.83 -4.54 -2.15
CA ASN A 47 19.14 -5.16 -2.05
C ASN A 47 20.09 -4.82 -3.22
N SER A 48 20.01 -3.59 -3.73
CA SER A 48 20.94 -3.05 -4.72
C SER A 48 21.19 -1.56 -4.50
N GLU A 49 22.25 -1.04 -5.10
CA GLU A 49 22.56 0.41 -5.14
C GLU A 49 21.50 1.23 -5.89
N LEU A 50 20.66 0.57 -6.70
CA LEU A 50 19.58 1.20 -7.46
C LEU A 50 18.32 1.45 -6.63
N ALA A 51 18.28 0.96 -5.38
CA ALA A 51 17.18 1.27 -4.48
C ALA A 51 17.24 2.75 -4.05
N ALA A 52 16.15 3.49 -4.26
CA ALA A 52 16.01 4.84 -3.74
C ALA A 52 16.24 4.85 -2.21
N GLN A 53 16.91 5.90 -1.72
CA GLN A 53 17.21 6.11 -0.30
C GLN A 53 16.95 7.56 0.09
N GLY A 54 16.19 7.77 1.18
CA GLY A 54 15.91 9.13 1.67
C GLY A 54 15.16 9.99 0.65
N LYS A 55 15.60 11.24 0.47
CA LYS A 55 15.06 12.17 -0.53
C LYS A 55 15.90 12.14 -1.80
N PRO A 56 15.32 12.46 -2.96
CA PRO A 56 16.08 12.50 -4.21
C PRO A 56 17.30 13.42 -4.13
N SER A 57 18.44 12.95 -4.67
CA SER A 57 19.67 13.76 -4.80
C SER A 57 19.48 14.92 -5.77
N ALA A 58 20.46 15.82 -5.87
CA ALA A 58 20.42 16.90 -6.84
C ALA A 58 20.37 16.38 -8.30
N GLU A 59 21.09 15.30 -8.58
CA GLU A 59 21.13 14.63 -9.88
C GLU A 59 19.78 13.95 -10.19
N GLU A 60 19.19 13.26 -9.20
CA GLU A 60 17.87 12.64 -9.36
C GLU A 60 16.78 13.71 -9.56
N LEU A 61 16.81 14.81 -8.80
CA LEU A 61 15.89 15.93 -8.98
C LEU A 61 16.00 16.54 -10.38
N ALA A 62 17.21 16.67 -10.93
CA ALA A 62 17.41 17.16 -12.30
C ALA A 62 16.73 16.26 -13.34
N LEU A 63 16.65 14.94 -13.09
CA LEU A 63 15.93 13.99 -13.94
C LEU A 63 14.40 14.03 -13.73
N LEU A 64 13.94 14.30 -12.51
CA LEU A 64 12.52 14.34 -12.15
C LEU A 64 11.84 15.66 -12.52
N GLU A 65 12.55 16.79 -12.49
CA GLU A 65 11.97 18.13 -12.72
C GLU A 65 11.23 18.25 -14.06
N PRO A 66 11.73 17.73 -15.21
CA PRO A 66 11.01 17.80 -16.49
C PRO A 66 9.67 17.07 -16.52
N ILE A 67 9.44 16.13 -15.59
CA ILE A 67 8.23 15.30 -15.52
C ILE A 67 7.43 15.54 -14.23
N LYS A 68 7.82 16.52 -13.42
CA LYS A 68 7.30 16.77 -12.07
C LYS A 68 5.77 16.90 -12.01
N ASP A 69 5.16 17.55 -13.00
CA ASP A 69 3.70 17.71 -13.08
C ASP A 69 2.95 16.39 -13.31
N LYS A 70 3.65 15.33 -13.70
CA LYS A 70 3.10 13.98 -13.88
C LYS A 70 3.38 13.07 -12.68
N LEU A 71 4.14 13.54 -11.70
CA LEU A 71 4.53 12.76 -10.53
C LEU A 71 3.60 13.08 -9.35
N ASP A 72 3.36 12.06 -8.53
CA ASP A 72 2.79 12.30 -7.20
C ASP A 72 3.83 13.07 -6.37
N PRO A 73 3.46 14.16 -5.67
CA PRO A 73 4.37 14.92 -4.82
C PRO A 73 5.15 14.07 -3.81
N VAL A 74 4.61 12.92 -3.39
CA VAL A 74 5.30 11.98 -2.49
C VAL A 74 6.63 11.48 -3.06
N VAL A 75 6.80 11.45 -4.38
CA VAL A 75 8.04 11.02 -5.06
C VAL A 75 9.21 11.94 -4.73
N LEU A 76 8.96 13.21 -4.40
CA LEU A 76 9.98 14.18 -4.02
C LEU A 76 10.29 14.18 -2.51
N GLY A 77 9.59 13.33 -1.75
CA GLY A 77 9.75 13.17 -0.30
C GLY A 77 10.69 12.03 0.06
N ASP A 78 10.59 11.59 1.33
CA ASP A 78 11.30 10.40 1.79
C ASP A 78 10.73 9.13 1.16
N VAL A 79 11.58 8.14 0.89
CA VAL A 79 11.15 6.85 0.33
C VAL A 79 10.08 6.20 1.19
N ALA A 80 8.90 6.01 0.58
CA ALA A 80 7.78 5.33 1.20
C ALA A 80 8.16 3.90 1.60
N GLN A 81 7.94 3.57 2.87
CA GLN A 81 8.17 2.22 3.38
C GLN A 81 6.86 1.40 3.40
N PRO A 82 6.94 0.08 3.17
CA PRO A 82 5.81 -0.81 3.44
C PRO A 82 5.36 -0.66 4.90
N PRO A 83 4.05 -0.79 5.18
CA PRO A 83 3.57 -0.77 6.55
C PRO A 83 4.14 -1.96 7.33
N SER A 84 4.46 -1.71 8.61
CA SER A 84 4.90 -2.73 9.56
C SER A 84 3.85 -2.91 10.65
N THR A 85 3.79 -4.12 11.21
CA THR A 85 2.95 -4.46 12.38
C THR A 85 3.75 -4.61 13.68
N LEU A 86 5.06 -4.34 13.70
CA LEU A 86 5.90 -4.42 14.91
C LEU A 86 5.69 -3.27 15.91
N GLY A 87 5.09 -2.16 15.47
CA GLY A 87 4.89 -0.97 16.30
C GLY A 87 3.76 -1.12 17.33
N PRO A 88 3.60 -0.16 18.26
CA PRO A 88 2.62 -0.22 19.35
C PRO A 88 1.16 -0.31 18.87
N GLU A 89 0.88 0.21 17.69
CA GLU A 89 -0.44 0.17 17.07
C GLU A 89 -0.74 -1.19 16.38
N GLY A 90 0.31 -1.95 16.05
CA GLY A 90 0.24 -3.25 15.38
C GLY A 90 -0.64 -3.28 14.12
N LEU A 91 -1.13 -4.48 13.78
CA LEU A 91 -2.08 -4.67 12.69
C LEU A 91 -3.38 -3.87 12.91
N ARG A 92 -3.83 -3.74 14.17
CA ARG A 92 -5.10 -3.05 14.48
C ARG A 92 -5.06 -1.58 14.06
N GLY A 93 -3.96 -0.88 14.30
CA GLY A 93 -3.81 0.50 13.85
C GLY A 93 -3.70 0.63 12.34
N ASN A 94 -3.03 -0.31 11.67
CA ASN A 94 -2.99 -0.36 10.21
C ASN A 94 -4.40 -0.54 9.62
N LEU A 95 -5.20 -1.44 10.20
CA LEU A 95 -6.59 -1.66 9.77
C LEU A 95 -7.49 -0.43 10.02
N ARG A 96 -7.29 0.33 11.11
CA ARG A 96 -8.01 1.59 11.32
C ARG A 96 -7.70 2.61 10.21
N LYS A 97 -6.42 2.75 9.84
CA LYS A 97 -5.99 3.61 8.73
C LYS A 97 -6.55 3.12 7.40
N ALA A 98 -6.56 1.81 7.17
CA ALA A 98 -7.12 1.20 5.97
C ALA A 98 -8.63 1.50 5.82
N VAL A 99 -9.41 1.34 6.89
CA VAL A 99 -10.85 1.67 6.89
C VAL A 99 -11.08 3.16 6.59
N GLU A 100 -10.24 4.05 7.12
CA GLU A 100 -10.32 5.48 6.83
C GLU A 100 -10.03 5.79 5.36
N LEU A 101 -9.00 5.19 4.77
CA LEU A 101 -8.69 5.33 3.35
C LEU A 101 -9.82 4.80 2.46
N LEU A 102 -10.40 3.65 2.81
CA LEU A 102 -11.54 3.07 2.10
C LEU A 102 -12.77 4.00 2.18
N ARG A 103 -13.01 4.62 3.34
CA ARG A 103 -14.05 5.65 3.51
C ARG A 103 -13.84 6.85 2.60
N GLN A 104 -12.60 7.33 2.49
CA GLN A 104 -12.24 8.41 1.56
C GLN A 104 -12.33 8.01 0.08
N GLY A 105 -12.36 6.70 -0.21
CA GLY A 105 -12.62 6.13 -1.54
C GLY A 105 -14.09 5.76 -1.78
N GLY A 106 -15.00 6.17 -0.89
CA GLY A 106 -16.44 5.96 -1.05
C GLY A 106 -16.97 4.62 -0.49
N TRP A 107 -16.16 3.89 0.28
CA TRP A 107 -16.54 2.62 0.90
C TRP A 107 -16.89 2.81 2.38
N LYS A 108 -18.06 2.32 2.81
CA LYS A 108 -18.52 2.42 4.20
C LYS A 108 -18.91 1.06 4.75
N LEU A 109 -18.80 0.87 6.05
CA LEU A 109 -19.31 -0.34 6.68
C LEU A 109 -20.85 -0.35 6.61
N GLY A 110 -21.41 -1.40 6.04
CA GLY A 110 -22.83 -1.72 6.08
C GLY A 110 -23.27 -2.18 7.46
N SER A 111 -24.57 -2.40 7.63
CA SER A 111 -25.16 -2.94 8.87
C SER A 111 -24.63 -4.34 9.23
N ASP A 112 -24.21 -5.11 8.22
CA ASP A 112 -23.58 -6.42 8.34
C ASP A 112 -22.06 -6.35 8.59
N ARG A 113 -21.52 -5.14 8.80
CA ARG A 113 -20.08 -4.87 8.93
C ARG A 113 -19.25 -5.25 7.68
N ILE A 114 -19.89 -5.42 6.53
CA ILE A 114 -19.21 -5.59 5.24
C ILE A 114 -19.10 -4.21 4.59
N LEU A 115 -17.96 -3.91 3.99
CA LEU A 115 -17.79 -2.66 3.25
C LEU A 115 -18.70 -2.63 2.01
N VAL A 116 -19.37 -1.51 1.78
CA VAL A 116 -20.23 -1.26 0.62
C VAL A 116 -19.93 0.11 0.01
N ASN A 117 -20.10 0.24 -1.30
CA ASN A 117 -19.96 1.54 -1.99
C ASN A 117 -21.28 2.35 -1.97
N GLY A 118 -21.27 3.52 -2.60
CA GLY A 118 -22.44 4.39 -2.73
C GLY A 118 -23.66 3.76 -3.43
N SER A 119 -23.45 2.74 -4.27
CA SER A 119 -24.51 1.97 -4.93
C SER A 119 -24.98 0.73 -4.15
N GLY A 120 -24.42 0.49 -2.96
CA GLY A 120 -24.73 -0.68 -2.13
C GLY A 120 -24.03 -1.97 -2.56
N GLN A 121 -23.10 -1.92 -3.52
CA GLN A 121 -22.30 -3.08 -3.90
C GLN A 121 -21.26 -3.39 -2.81
N ARG A 122 -21.11 -4.67 -2.48
CA ARG A 122 -20.14 -5.15 -1.50
C ARG A 122 -18.71 -4.99 -2.00
N PHE A 123 -17.79 -4.70 -1.08
CA PHE A 123 -16.36 -4.72 -1.34
C PHE A 123 -15.92 -6.18 -1.39
N GLU A 124 -15.70 -6.67 -2.60
CA GLU A 124 -15.28 -8.04 -2.85
C GLU A 124 -14.08 -8.04 -3.79
N ILE A 125 -13.07 -8.82 -3.43
CA ILE A 125 -11.88 -9.03 -4.23
C ILE A 125 -11.60 -10.52 -4.31
N GLU A 126 -11.11 -10.95 -5.47
CA GLU A 126 -10.64 -12.30 -5.72
C GLU A 126 -9.11 -12.29 -5.73
N MET A 127 -8.51 -13.20 -4.97
CA MET A 127 -7.07 -13.47 -5.02
C MET A 127 -6.86 -14.76 -5.80
N LEU A 128 -6.23 -14.64 -6.98
CA LEU A 128 -5.80 -15.81 -7.76
C LEU A 128 -4.45 -16.27 -7.20
N LEU A 129 -4.39 -17.55 -6.80
CA LEU A 129 -3.20 -18.22 -6.28
C LEU A 129 -2.59 -19.14 -7.32
#